data_AF-A0A355F7B2-F1
#
_entry.id   AF-A0A355F7B2-F1
#
_cell.length_a   1.000
_cell.length_b   1.000
_cell.length_c   1.000
_cell.angle_alpha   90.00
_cell.angle_beta   90.00
_cell.angle_gamma   90.00
#
_symmetry.space_group_name_H-M   'P 1'
#
loop_
_entity.id
_entity.type
_entity.pdbx_description
1 polymer ?
#
loop_
_entity_poly.entity_id
_entity_poly.type
_entity_poly.pdbx_seq_one_letter_code
_entity_poly.pdbx_strand_id
1 'polypeptide(L)'
;KGLADTALKTADSGYLTRRLVDVAQDVIINEIDCGTIDGITVTAIMEGGEILEPLRDRIVGRTAQEDIYDPMTGEQIVTVGQEITELLGNAVQAAGIERVKIRSVLTCEARRGCCASCYGRNLATGRMVEIGEAVGVIAAQSIG
;
A
#
# COMPACT_ATOMS: atom_id res chain seq x y z
N LYS A 1 14.07 15.32 -34.48
CA LYS A 1 13.59 13.98 -34.04
C LYS A 1 13.30 13.98 -32.54
N GLY A 2 14.25 14.29 -31.65
CA GLY A 2 14.01 14.30 -30.19
C GLY A 2 12.89 15.23 -29.67
N LEU A 3 12.77 16.47 -30.16
CA LEU A 3 11.74 17.41 -29.66
C LEU A 3 10.29 16.97 -29.97
N ALA A 4 10.07 16.32 -31.12
CA ALA A 4 8.74 15.83 -31.51
C ALA A 4 8.38 14.56 -30.72
N ASP A 5 9.34 13.67 -30.49
CA ASP A 5 9.13 12.46 -29.69
C ASP A 5 8.89 12.81 -28.21
N THR A 6 9.57 13.82 -27.68
CA THR A 6 9.29 14.31 -26.32
C THR A 6 7.90 14.93 -26.23
N ALA A 7 7.50 15.77 -27.20
CA ALA A 7 6.17 16.39 -27.19
C ALA A 7 5.03 15.35 -27.28
N LEU A 8 5.19 14.30 -28.09
CA LEU A 8 4.25 13.19 -28.18
C LEU A 8 4.15 12.42 -26.86
N LYS A 9 5.30 12.05 -26.26
CA LYS A 9 5.33 11.35 -24.97
C LYS A 9 4.70 12.17 -23.84
N THR A 10 4.91 13.48 -23.82
CA THR A 10 4.27 14.37 -22.82
C THR A 10 2.74 14.41 -23.00
N ALA A 11 2.25 14.43 -24.24
CA ALA A 11 0.81 14.39 -24.51
C ALA A 11 0.19 13.06 -24.06
N ASP A 12 0.89 11.94 -24.29
CA ASP A 12 0.43 10.60 -23.90
C ASP A 12 0.39 10.43 -22.38
N SER A 13 1.41 10.89 -21.64
CA SER A 13 1.42 10.87 -20.16
C SER A 13 0.30 11.71 -19.57
N GLY A 14 0.06 12.92 -20.10
CA GLY A 14 -1.05 13.76 -19.66
C GLY A 14 -2.42 13.13 -19.92
N TYR A 15 -2.59 12.47 -21.07
CA TYR A 15 -3.80 11.74 -21.40
C TYR A 15 -4.03 10.54 -20.48
N LEU A 16 -2.99 9.76 -20.18
CA LEU A 16 -3.04 8.64 -19.25
C LEU A 16 -3.44 9.11 -17.85
N THR A 17 -2.77 10.15 -17.32
CA THR A 17 -3.07 10.73 -16.01
C THR A 17 -4.54 11.13 -15.92
N ARG A 18 -5.06 11.84 -16.93
CA ARG A 18 -6.46 12.26 -16.97
C ARG A 18 -7.41 11.06 -16.90
N ARG A 19 -7.13 10.00 -17.66
CA ARG A 19 -7.95 8.77 -17.64
C ARG A 19 -7.90 8.05 -16.29
N LEU A 20 -6.74 8.01 -15.65
CA LEU A 20 -6.60 7.42 -14.33
C LEU A 20 -7.40 8.22 -13.29
N VAL A 21 -7.37 9.54 -13.36
CA VAL A 21 -8.17 10.42 -12.49
C VAL A 21 -9.67 10.20 -12.73
N ASP A 22 -10.12 10.16 -13.99
CA ASP A 22 -11.53 9.95 -14.33
C ASP A 22 -12.08 8.63 -13.71
N VAL A 23 -11.26 7.58 -13.64
CA VAL A 23 -11.66 6.28 -13.07
C VAL A 23 -11.53 6.25 -11.54
N ALA A 24 -10.55 6.94 -10.98
CA ALA A 24 -10.22 6.85 -9.56
C ALA A 24 -10.83 7.96 -8.69
N GLN A 25 -11.45 9.00 -9.28
CA GLN A 25 -11.95 10.18 -8.55
C GLN A 25 -12.92 9.86 -7.40
N ASP A 26 -13.67 8.77 -7.49
CA ASP A 26 -14.65 8.36 -6.47
C ASP A 26 -14.04 7.53 -5.34
N VAL A 27 -12.73 7.23 -5.40
CA VAL A 27 -12.03 6.48 -4.35
C VAL A 27 -11.55 7.46 -3.27
N ILE A 28 -12.42 7.64 -2.26
CA ILE A 28 -12.22 8.49 -1.08
C ILE A 28 -12.21 7.61 0.17
N ILE A 29 -11.45 8.00 1.19
CA ILE A 29 -11.53 7.34 2.51
C ILE A 29 -12.82 7.73 3.21
N ASN A 30 -13.72 6.77 3.42
CA ASN A 30 -15.06 7.06 3.97
C ASN A 30 -15.28 6.54 5.39
N GLU A 31 -14.44 5.61 5.85
CA GLU A 31 -14.54 5.01 7.18
C GLU A 31 -13.17 4.57 7.68
N ILE A 32 -13.05 4.29 8.98
CA ILE A 32 -11.77 3.90 9.59
C ILE A 32 -11.46 2.43 9.28
N ASP A 33 -12.41 1.54 9.54
CA ASP A 33 -12.26 0.10 9.33
C ASP A 33 -13.57 -0.47 8.75
N CYS A 34 -13.46 -1.21 7.64
CA CYS A 34 -14.57 -1.91 7.00
C CYS A 34 -14.88 -3.27 7.64
N GLY A 35 -14.04 -3.73 8.58
CA GLY A 35 -14.18 -5.01 9.27
C GLY A 35 -13.80 -6.24 8.44
N THR A 36 -13.22 -6.07 7.25
CA THR A 36 -12.83 -7.21 6.41
C THR A 36 -11.84 -8.11 7.14
N ILE A 37 -12.11 -9.42 7.08
CA ILE A 37 -11.20 -10.46 7.55
C ILE A 37 -10.25 -10.92 6.44
N ASP A 38 -10.41 -10.39 5.23
CA ASP A 38 -9.58 -10.73 4.10
C ASP A 38 -8.39 -9.76 3.91
N GLY A 39 -7.38 -10.22 3.21
CA GLY A 39 -6.14 -9.50 2.99
C GLY A 39 -5.25 -10.21 1.97
N ILE A 40 -4.19 -9.54 1.53
CA ILE A 40 -3.25 -10.09 0.58
C ILE A 40 -1.98 -10.54 1.29
N THR A 41 -1.42 -11.66 0.86
CA THR A 41 -0.11 -12.13 1.32
C THR A 41 0.98 -11.45 0.50
N VAL A 42 1.89 -10.76 1.19
CA VAL A 42 3.01 -10.04 0.57
C VAL A 42 4.31 -10.76 0.89
N THR A 43 5.17 -10.90 -0.11
CA THR A 43 6.53 -11.46 -0.02
C THR A 43 7.54 -10.46 -0.61
N ALA A 44 8.83 -10.67 -0.36
CA ALA A 44 9.86 -9.97 -1.13
C ALA A 44 9.71 -10.24 -2.64
N ILE A 45 10.06 -9.27 -3.49
CA ILE A 45 10.13 -9.44 -4.94
C ILE A 45 11.53 -9.89 -5.30
N MET A 46 11.63 -11.04 -5.97
CA MET A 46 12.89 -11.62 -6.42
C MET A 46 12.90 -11.75 -7.94
N GLU A 47 14.01 -11.37 -8.58
CA GLU A 47 14.23 -11.56 -10.01
C GLU A 47 15.63 -12.12 -10.21
N GLY A 48 15.76 -13.24 -10.95
CA GLY A 48 17.06 -13.85 -11.22
C GLY A 48 17.85 -14.35 -10.00
N GLY A 49 17.22 -14.48 -8.82
CA GLY A 49 17.89 -14.84 -7.57
C GLY A 49 18.39 -13.66 -6.74
N GLU A 50 18.20 -12.43 -7.23
CA GLU A 50 18.46 -11.20 -6.49
C GLU A 50 17.15 -10.65 -5.90
N ILE A 51 17.23 -10.04 -4.71
CA ILE A 51 16.10 -9.36 -4.08
C ILE A 51 16.01 -7.96 -4.70
N LEU A 52 14.97 -7.72 -5.51
CA LEU A 52 14.68 -6.40 -6.09
C LEU A 52 14.04 -5.48 -5.05
N GLU A 53 13.09 -6.01 -4.29
CA GLU A 53 12.38 -5.24 -3.26
C GLU A 53 12.20 -6.12 -2.01
N PRO A 54 12.78 -5.75 -0.87
CA PRO A 54 12.68 -6.53 0.35
C PRO A 54 11.26 -6.48 0.93
N LEU A 55 10.89 -7.50 1.70
CA LEU A 55 9.55 -7.58 2.32
C LEU A 55 9.20 -6.33 3.13
N ARG A 56 10.16 -5.81 3.92
CA ARG A 56 10.01 -4.60 4.73
C ARG A 56 9.42 -3.44 3.94
N ASP A 57 10.01 -3.11 2.79
CA ASP A 57 9.63 -1.92 2.03
C ASP A 57 8.22 -2.06 1.43
N ARG A 58 7.75 -3.30 1.25
CA ARG A 58 6.40 -3.59 0.77
C ARG A 58 5.32 -3.55 1.85
N ILE A 59 5.69 -3.76 3.11
CA ILE A 59 4.74 -3.84 4.24
C ILE A 59 4.69 -2.56 5.09
N VAL A 60 5.74 -1.73 5.08
CA VAL A 60 5.76 -0.48 5.85
C VAL A 60 4.62 0.45 5.41
N GLY A 61 3.92 1.03 6.38
CA GLY A 61 2.76 1.88 6.17
C GLY A 61 1.47 1.10 5.85
N ARG A 62 1.50 -0.23 5.85
CA ARG A 62 0.30 -1.08 5.70
C ARG A 62 -0.18 -1.57 7.06
N THR A 63 -1.42 -2.05 7.10
CA THR A 63 -2.03 -2.60 8.31
C THR A 63 -1.93 -4.12 8.29
N ALA A 64 -1.47 -4.72 9.39
CA ALA A 64 -1.38 -6.18 9.52
C ALA A 64 -2.78 -6.82 9.58
N GLN A 65 -2.96 -7.95 8.89
CA GLN A 65 -4.22 -8.71 8.90
C GLN A 65 -4.19 -9.92 9.84
N GLU A 66 -3.01 -10.24 10.35
CA GLU A 66 -2.77 -11.30 11.33
C GLU A 66 -1.72 -10.84 12.34
N ASP A 67 -1.70 -11.47 13.52
CA ASP A 67 -0.61 -11.25 14.46
C ASP A 67 0.68 -11.83 13.91
N ILE A 68 1.76 -11.06 14.02
CA ILE A 68 3.08 -11.44 13.52
C ILE A 68 3.97 -11.70 14.73
N TYR A 69 4.54 -12.90 14.80
CA TYR A 69 5.43 -13.33 15.88
C TYR A 69 6.83 -13.60 15.35
N ASP A 70 7.84 -13.33 16.18
CA ASP A 70 9.20 -13.75 15.93
C ASP A 70 9.27 -15.29 16.10
N PRO A 71 9.68 -16.05 15.06
CA PRO A 71 9.73 -17.51 15.12
C PRO A 71 10.83 -18.04 16.07
N MET A 72 11.83 -17.23 16.42
CA MET A 72 12.95 -17.62 17.28
C MET A 72 12.64 -17.37 18.75
N THR A 73 12.03 -16.24 19.08
CA THR A 73 11.76 -15.82 20.46
C THR A 73 10.33 -16.09 20.91
N GLY A 74 9.39 -16.21 19.96
CA GLY A 74 7.95 -16.29 20.23
C GLY A 74 7.33 -14.95 20.64
N GLU A 75 8.10 -13.86 20.64
CA GLU A 75 7.58 -12.54 20.96
C GLU A 75 6.70 -12.00 19.83
N GLN A 76 5.60 -11.34 20.20
CA GLN A 76 4.71 -10.70 19.24
C GLN A 76 5.36 -9.40 18.73
N ILE A 77 5.57 -9.31 17.41
CA ILE A 77 6.14 -8.14 16.75
C ILE A 77 5.04 -7.15 16.38
N VAL A 78 3.97 -7.62 15.73
CA VAL A 78 2.86 -6.79 15.24
C VAL A 78 1.53 -7.41 15.64
N THR A 79 0.60 -6.58 16.10
CA THR A 79 -0.78 -7.00 16.39
C THR A 79 -1.66 -6.85 15.16
N VAL A 80 -2.65 -7.73 14.99
CA VAL A 80 -3.68 -7.59 13.96
C VAL A 80 -4.34 -6.20 14.04
N GLY A 81 -4.54 -5.57 12.87
CA GLY A 81 -5.09 -4.22 12.78
C GLY A 81 -4.10 -3.09 13.11
N GLN A 82 -2.86 -3.41 13.48
CA GLN A 82 -1.82 -2.42 13.73
C GLN A 82 -1.14 -1.99 12.42
N GLU A 83 -0.83 -0.70 12.33
CA GLU A 83 0.03 -0.16 11.28
C GLU A 83 1.48 -0.66 11.45
N ILE A 84 2.05 -1.20 10.38
CA ILE A 84 3.43 -1.64 10.31
C ILE A 84 4.31 -0.40 10.08
N THR A 85 4.91 0.12 11.14
CA THR A 85 5.89 1.21 11.05
C THR A 85 7.26 0.71 10.61
N GLU A 86 8.18 1.62 10.34
CA GLU A 86 9.57 1.33 9.96
C GLU A 86 10.28 0.45 10.99
N LEU A 87 10.03 0.71 12.29
CA LEU A 87 10.59 -0.09 13.39
C LEU A 87 10.05 -1.52 13.36
N LEU A 88 8.74 -1.67 13.16
CA LEU A 88 8.10 -2.98 13.08
C LEU A 88 8.50 -3.74 11.83
N GLY A 89 8.58 -3.06 10.67
CA GLY A 89 9.05 -3.65 9.42
C GLY A 89 10.50 -4.14 9.51
N ASN A 90 11.37 -3.40 10.21
CA ASN A 90 12.74 -3.84 10.51
C ASN A 90 12.75 -5.10 11.38
N ALA A 91 11.90 -5.16 12.42
CA ALA A 91 11.79 -6.31 13.30
C ALA A 91 11.27 -7.55 12.55
N VAL A 92 10.25 -7.40 11.70
CA VAL A 92 9.74 -8.47 10.83
C VAL A 92 10.83 -9.01 9.90
N GLN A 93 11.63 -8.13 9.29
CA GLN A 93 12.73 -8.54 8.42
C GLN A 93 13.86 -9.22 9.20
N ALA A 94 14.23 -8.71 10.38
CA ALA A 94 15.26 -9.28 11.23
C ALA A 94 14.87 -10.67 11.78
N ALA A 95 13.58 -10.89 12.02
CA ALA A 95 13.02 -12.17 12.43
C ALA A 95 13.01 -13.24 11.31
N GLY A 96 13.43 -12.89 10.08
CA GLY A 96 13.49 -13.83 8.97
C GLY A 96 12.12 -14.23 8.41
N ILE A 97 11.10 -13.40 8.61
CA ILE A 97 9.74 -13.66 8.13
C ILE A 97 9.69 -13.44 6.62
N GLU A 98 9.24 -14.46 5.88
CA GLU A 98 9.22 -14.43 4.41
C GLU A 98 7.94 -13.85 3.82
N ARG A 99 6.83 -13.94 4.57
CA ARG A 99 5.50 -13.55 4.11
C ARG A 99 4.67 -12.96 5.24
N VAL A 100 3.87 -11.96 4.93
CA VAL A 100 2.96 -11.31 5.87
C VAL A 100 1.61 -11.10 5.19
N LYS A 101 0.51 -11.42 5.88
CA LYS A 101 -0.82 -11.02 5.43
C LYS A 101 -1.12 -9.58 5.87
N ILE A 102 -1.37 -8.70 4.90
CA ILE A 102 -1.74 -7.30 5.14
C ILE A 102 -3.14 -7.01 4.61
N ARG A 103 -3.73 -5.94 5.13
CA ARG A 103 -4.93 -5.34 4.56
C ARG A 103 -4.61 -4.68 3.23
N SER A 104 -5.58 -4.68 2.33
CA SER A 104 -5.44 -4.11 0.99
C SER A 104 -6.73 -3.44 0.55
N VAL A 105 -6.57 -2.41 -0.28
CA VAL A 105 -7.67 -1.76 -1.00
C VAL A 105 -8.41 -2.74 -1.91
N LEU A 106 -7.74 -3.80 -2.38
CA LEU A 106 -8.32 -4.83 -3.26
C LEU A 106 -9.31 -5.76 -2.54
N THR A 107 -9.19 -5.91 -1.23
CA THR A 107 -10.04 -6.77 -0.39
C THR A 107 -10.90 -5.95 0.58
N CYS A 108 -11.01 -4.65 0.33
CA CYS A 108 -11.76 -3.72 1.17
C CYS A 108 -13.27 -3.88 0.94
N GLU A 109 -14.03 -4.05 2.02
CA GLU A 109 -15.48 -4.23 1.98
C GLU A 109 -16.28 -2.94 2.25
N ALA A 110 -15.61 -1.78 2.24
CA ALA A 110 -16.26 -0.48 2.36
C ALA A 110 -17.29 -0.28 1.23
N ARG A 111 -18.51 0.15 1.57
CA ARG A 111 -19.60 0.29 0.58
C ARG A 111 -19.34 1.34 -0.50
N ARG A 112 -18.55 2.37 -0.16
CA ARG A 112 -18.15 3.45 -1.06
C ARG A 112 -16.70 3.80 -0.76
N GLY A 113 -15.90 4.02 -1.80
CA GLY A 113 -14.48 4.37 -1.64
C GLY A 113 -13.68 3.27 -0.96
N CYS A 114 -12.89 3.63 0.05
CA CYS A 114 -12.07 2.69 0.82
C CYS A 114 -12.07 3.05 2.31
N CYS A 115 -11.68 2.11 3.18
CA CYS A 115 -11.45 2.41 4.59
C CYS A 115 -9.96 2.73 4.86
N ALA A 116 -9.70 3.47 5.93
CA ALA A 116 -8.34 3.87 6.31
C ALA A 116 -7.44 2.67 6.59
N SER A 117 -7.92 1.64 7.27
CA SER A 117 -7.13 0.44 7.60
C SER A 117 -6.73 -0.38 6.37
N CYS A 118 -7.54 -0.42 5.31
CA CYS A 118 -7.19 -1.12 4.07
C CYS A 118 -6.27 -0.32 3.15
N TYR A 119 -6.33 1.00 3.21
CA TYR A 119 -5.40 1.87 2.49
C TYR A 119 -4.03 1.93 3.19
N GLY A 120 -4.02 2.25 4.48
CA GLY A 120 -2.82 2.43 5.29
C GLY A 120 -2.37 3.89 5.40
N ARG A 121 -1.07 4.09 5.35
CA ARG A 121 -0.40 5.38 5.53
C ARG A 121 -0.52 6.25 4.28
N ASN A 122 -0.83 7.53 4.47
CA ASN A 122 -0.61 8.56 3.47
C ASN A 122 0.90 8.87 3.37
N LEU A 123 1.49 8.57 2.21
CA LEU A 123 2.93 8.73 1.98
C LEU A 123 3.39 10.19 1.93
N ALA A 124 2.50 11.16 1.70
CA ALA A 124 2.83 12.58 1.70
C ALA A 124 2.96 13.16 3.11
N THR A 125 2.17 12.66 4.07
CA THR A 125 2.15 13.15 5.46
C THR A 125 2.91 12.24 6.43
N GLY A 126 3.13 10.98 6.04
CA GLY A 126 3.73 9.96 6.89
C GLY A 126 2.81 9.44 8.00
N ARG A 127 1.51 9.78 7.96
CA ARG A 127 0.50 9.38 8.96
C ARG A 127 -0.55 8.48 8.32
N MET A 128 -1.30 7.75 9.15
CA MET A 128 -2.49 7.05 8.68
C MET A 128 -3.43 8.00 7.98
N VAL A 129 -4.01 7.52 6.88
CA VAL A 129 -4.91 8.30 6.05
C VAL A 129 -6.16 8.71 6.83
N GLU A 130 -6.63 9.94 6.63
CA GLU A 130 -7.80 10.48 7.31
C GLU A 130 -9.08 10.33 6.47
N ILE A 131 -10.24 10.34 7.14
CA ILE A 131 -11.54 10.33 6.46
C ILE A 131 -11.69 11.60 5.62
N GLY A 132 -12.13 11.43 4.38
CA GLY A 132 -12.32 12.50 3.39
C GLY A 132 -11.15 12.68 2.44
N GLU A 133 -10.03 11.97 2.63
CA GLU A 133 -8.90 12.05 1.70
C GLU A 133 -9.22 11.39 0.35
N ALA A 134 -8.99 12.14 -0.73
CA ALA A 134 -9.20 11.73 -2.12
C ALA A 134 -8.04 10.87 -2.65
N VAL A 135 -7.84 9.70 -2.03
CA VAL A 135 -6.70 8.81 -2.30
C VAL A 135 -6.64 8.30 -3.75
N GLY A 136 -7.78 8.19 -4.44
CA GLY A 136 -7.80 7.79 -5.84
C GLY A 136 -7.18 8.82 -6.78
N VAL A 137 -7.44 10.11 -6.55
CA VAL A 137 -6.82 11.20 -7.32
C VAL A 137 -5.32 11.24 -7.07
N ILE A 138 -4.90 11.10 -5.80
CA ILE A 138 -3.49 11.06 -5.41
C ILE A 138 -2.78 9.88 -6.09
N ALA A 139 -3.39 8.69 -6.09
CA ALA A 139 -2.84 7.51 -6.73
C ALA A 139 -2.73 7.67 -8.25
N ALA A 140 -3.77 8.20 -8.91
CA ALA A 140 -3.77 8.44 -10.34
C ALA A 140 -2.67 9.42 -10.78
N GLN A 141 -2.48 10.51 -10.02
CA GLN A 141 -1.41 11.49 -10.27
C GLN A 141 -0.01 10.95 -9.97
N SER A 142 0.11 9.97 -9.08
CA SER A 142 1.40 9.35 -8.75
C SER A 142 1.86 8.34 -9.82
N ILE A 143 0.93 7.81 -10.61
CA ILE A 143 1.20 6.86 -11.69
C ILE A 143 1.45 7.56 -13.03
N GLY A 144 0.66 8.60 -13.32
CA GLY A 144 0.71 9.34 -14.58
C GLY A 144 1.89 10.28 -14.71
#